data_AF-A0A396HU08-F1
#
_entry.id   AF-A0A396HU08-F1
#
_cell.length_a   1.000
_cell.length_b   1.000
_cell.length_c   1.000
_cell.angle_alpha   90.00
_cell.angle_beta   90.00
_cell.angle_gamma   90.00
#
_symmetry.space_group_name_H-M   'P 1'
#
loop_
_entity.id
_entity.type
_entity.pdbx_description
1 polymer ?
#
loop_
_entity_poly.entity_id
_entity_poly.type
_entity_poly.pdbx_seq_one_letter_code
_entity_poly.pdbx_strand_id
1 'polypeptide(L)'
;MNFIFVSIQCDNGHIVCSTCSPKLRNKCWCSLPISSKHCKAIENLMLSIEISCPNAEHGCRVKISYIGNRKHEDECIYVLCYCPILGCGFAATSEVLSNHFSRKHRNSQIKFNYGHSFIVSLKSNDQAIVLQEENDGKLFILNNSTILLGNAVYICCIGPNSSESEYSYDILARSQTCKLKLQSFVKNVQQFTLATLPSELLVIPVGSSEPLKLEICISYITPMMEISINMPGKIKIIPLRVKISDTIVNVKKKFFTRKGSQYTNNV
;
A
#
# COMPACT_ATOMS: atom_id res chain seq x y z
N MET A 1 -13.85 7.34 -9.17
CA MET A 1 -15.02 7.81 -9.95
C MET A 1 -15.73 6.59 -10.53
N ASN A 2 -16.79 6.11 -9.89
CA ASN A 2 -17.65 5.07 -10.45
C ASN A 2 -18.56 5.70 -11.51
N PHE A 3 -18.11 5.72 -12.76
CA PHE A 3 -19.01 6.00 -13.88
C PHE A 3 -19.90 4.77 -14.09
N ILE A 4 -20.97 4.63 -13.32
CA ILE A 4 -22.06 3.73 -13.68
C ILE A 4 -22.69 4.36 -14.93
N PHE A 5 -22.24 3.92 -16.10
CA PHE A 5 -22.76 4.37 -17.38
C PHE A 5 -24.13 3.73 -17.59
N VAL A 6 -25.15 4.28 -16.91
CA VAL A 6 -26.52 3.80 -17.04
C VAL A 6 -27.01 4.18 -18.44
N SER A 7 -27.25 3.16 -19.26
CA SER A 7 -27.71 3.30 -20.64
C SER A 7 -29.23 3.19 -20.67
N ILE A 8 -29.89 4.30 -20.99
CA ILE A 8 -31.34 4.45 -20.93
C ILE A 8 -31.90 4.44 -22.36
N GLN A 9 -33.06 3.81 -22.55
CA GLN A 9 -33.69 3.67 -23.85
C GLN A 9 -34.87 4.65 -24.03
N CYS A 10 -34.99 5.33 -25.17
CA CYS A 10 -36.23 6.03 -25.52
C CYS A 10 -37.31 5.04 -26.02
N ASP A 11 -38.55 5.49 -26.16
CA ASP A 11 -39.66 4.62 -26.62
C ASP A 11 -39.45 4.03 -28.03
N ASN A 12 -38.63 4.66 -28.88
CA ASN A 12 -38.22 4.13 -30.19
C ASN A 12 -36.88 3.37 -30.18
N GLY A 13 -36.36 3.04 -29.00
CA GLY A 13 -35.24 2.12 -28.89
C GLY A 13 -33.83 2.74 -28.90
N HIS A 14 -33.67 4.06 -29.08
CA HIS A 14 -32.36 4.72 -29.04
C HIS A 14 -31.76 4.74 -27.63
N ILE A 15 -30.44 4.62 -27.56
CA ILE A 15 -29.68 4.60 -26.31
C ILE A 15 -29.19 6.01 -25.98
N VAL A 16 -29.42 6.44 -24.75
CA VAL A 16 -28.97 7.72 -24.19
C VAL A 16 -28.31 7.47 -22.84
N CYS A 17 -27.19 8.14 -22.57
CA CYS A 17 -26.52 8.03 -21.27
C CYS A 17 -27.31 8.76 -20.18
N SER A 18 -27.35 8.24 -18.95
CA SER A 18 -28.09 8.86 -17.84
C SER A 18 -27.65 10.28 -17.52
N THR A 19 -26.36 10.61 -17.70
CA THR A 19 -25.85 11.97 -17.52
C THR A 19 -26.16 12.89 -18.71
N CYS A 20 -26.52 12.32 -19.86
CA CYS A 20 -26.92 13.01 -21.08
C CYS A 20 -28.42 13.31 -21.08
N SER A 21 -29.26 12.43 -20.51
CA SER A 21 -30.73 12.56 -20.52
C SER A 21 -31.24 13.92 -19.98
N PRO A 22 -30.74 14.44 -18.83
CA PRO A 22 -31.15 15.75 -18.34
C PRO A 22 -30.74 16.89 -19.29
N LYS A 23 -29.57 16.79 -19.93
CA LYS A 23 -29.09 17.78 -20.90
C LYS A 23 -29.96 17.83 -22.15
N LEU A 24 -30.60 16.71 -22.48
CA LEU A 24 -31.55 16.58 -23.58
C LEU A 24 -33.01 16.83 -23.15
N ARG A 25 -33.24 17.35 -21.93
CA ARG A 25 -34.59 17.61 -21.38
C ARG A 25 -35.51 16.38 -21.45
N ASN A 26 -34.95 15.19 -21.23
CA ASN A 26 -35.65 13.88 -21.31
C ASN A 26 -36.33 13.59 -22.65
N LYS A 27 -35.88 14.23 -23.74
CA LYS A 27 -36.31 13.93 -25.10
C LYS A 27 -35.15 13.40 -25.91
N CYS A 28 -35.39 12.32 -26.64
CA CYS A 28 -34.43 11.79 -27.58
C CYS A 28 -34.34 12.69 -28.83
N TRP A 29 -33.29 12.53 -29.63
CA TRP A 29 -33.16 13.20 -30.94
C TRP A 29 -34.29 12.83 -31.91
N CYS A 30 -34.94 11.68 -31.72
CA CYS A 30 -36.15 11.30 -32.45
C CYS A 30 -37.44 11.94 -31.89
N SER A 31 -37.32 12.94 -31.01
CA SER A 31 -38.41 13.66 -30.34
C SER A 31 -39.28 12.87 -29.36
N LEU A 32 -39.01 11.57 -29.19
CA LEU A 32 -39.74 10.71 -28.26
C LEU A 32 -39.18 10.77 -26.84
N PRO A 33 -40.01 10.52 -25.81
CA PRO A 33 -39.58 10.48 -24.42
C PRO A 33 -38.45 9.47 -24.20
N ILE A 34 -37.48 9.86 -23.37
CA ILE A 34 -36.51 8.92 -22.82
C ILE A 34 -37.23 8.16 -21.71
N SER A 35 -37.52 6.88 -21.94
CA SER A 35 -38.17 6.02 -20.94
C SER A 35 -37.18 5.72 -19.81
N SER A 36 -37.63 5.38 -18.60
CA SER A 36 -36.73 4.90 -17.53
C SER A 36 -36.24 3.45 -17.75
N LYS A 37 -36.40 2.89 -18.95
CA LYS A 37 -35.99 1.51 -19.25
C LYS A 37 -34.49 1.44 -19.51
N HIS A 38 -33.84 0.55 -18.77
CA HIS A 38 -32.43 0.23 -18.93
C HIS A 38 -32.19 -0.67 -20.15
N CYS A 39 -31.13 -0.37 -20.90
CA CYS A 39 -30.69 -1.24 -21.99
C CYS A 39 -29.75 -2.34 -21.46
N LYS A 40 -30.34 -3.44 -20.98
CA LYS A 40 -29.59 -4.59 -20.45
C LYS A 40 -28.53 -5.14 -21.41
N ALA A 41 -28.79 -5.09 -22.72
CA ALA A 41 -27.83 -5.53 -23.73
C ALA A 41 -26.53 -4.71 -23.71
N ILE A 42 -26.65 -3.38 -23.58
CA ILE A 42 -25.48 -2.49 -23.48
C ILE A 42 -24.81 -2.63 -22.11
N GLU A 43 -25.59 -2.75 -21.03
CA GLU A 43 -25.02 -2.99 -19.70
C GLU A 43 -24.18 -4.28 -19.68
N ASN A 44 -24.70 -5.38 -20.25
CA ASN A 44 -23.97 -6.64 -20.39
C ASN A 44 -22.74 -6.52 -21.30
N LEU A 45 -22.86 -5.80 -22.42
CA LEU A 45 -21.73 -5.52 -23.31
C LEU A 45 -20.62 -4.78 -22.56
N MET A 46 -20.97 -3.73 -21.80
CA MET A 46 -20.00 -2.95 -21.03
C MET A 46 -19.32 -3.76 -19.92
N LEU A 47 -20.01 -4.73 -19.34
CA LEU A 47 -19.42 -5.69 -18.39
C LEU A 47 -18.41 -6.62 -19.07
N SER A 48 -18.65 -7.00 -20.33
CA SER A 48 -17.76 -7.85 -21.13
C SER A 48 -16.54 -7.13 -21.72
N ILE A 49 -16.56 -5.79 -21.76
CA ILE A 49 -15.41 -5.02 -22.25
C ILE A 49 -14.31 -5.04 -21.19
N GLU A 50 -13.18 -5.57 -21.60
CA GLU A 50 -11.95 -5.60 -20.83
C GLU A 50 -10.98 -4.53 -21.31
N ILE A 51 -10.50 -3.70 -20.39
CA ILE A 51 -9.45 -2.70 -20.64
C ILE A 51 -8.17 -3.11 -19.93
N SER A 52 -7.03 -2.65 -20.43
CA SER A 52 -5.76 -2.83 -19.72
C SER A 52 -5.76 -2.05 -18.40
N CYS A 53 -5.15 -2.63 -17.37
CA CYS A 53 -4.90 -1.94 -16.10
C CYS A 53 -4.17 -0.60 -16.35
N PRO A 54 -4.52 0.50 -15.64
CA PRO A 54 -3.81 1.77 -15.75
C PRO A 54 -2.29 1.65 -15.51
N ASN A 55 -1.87 0.70 -14.67
CA ASN A 55 -0.46 0.43 -14.39
C ASN A 55 0.22 -0.49 -15.43
N ALA A 56 -0.34 -0.62 -16.64
CA ALA A 56 0.20 -1.49 -17.68
C ALA A 56 1.59 -1.06 -18.16
N GLU A 57 1.83 0.25 -18.23
CA GLU A 57 3.15 0.81 -18.54
C GLU A 57 4.23 0.45 -17.49
N HIS A 58 3.80 0.13 -16.27
CA HIS A 58 4.68 -0.32 -15.18
C HIS A 58 4.81 -1.84 -15.09
N GLY A 59 4.20 -2.58 -16.02
CA GLY A 59 4.34 -4.04 -16.14
C GLY A 59 3.08 -4.84 -15.79
N CYS A 60 1.96 -4.19 -15.44
CA CYS A 60 0.72 -4.90 -15.21
C CYS A 60 0.14 -5.45 -16.54
N ARG A 61 -0.14 -6.75 -16.59
CA ARG A 61 -0.75 -7.41 -17.76
C ARG A 61 -2.22 -7.79 -17.54
N VAL A 62 -2.75 -7.47 -16.37
CA VAL A 62 -4.14 -7.77 -16.03
C VAL A 62 -5.04 -6.86 -16.84
N LYS A 63 -6.06 -7.47 -17.45
CA LYS A 63 -7.20 -6.75 -17.98
C LYS A 63 -8.28 -6.69 -16.92
N ILE A 64 -8.97 -5.56 -16.86
CA ILE A 64 -10.02 -5.28 -15.89
C ILE A 64 -11.31 -4.95 -16.64
N SER A 65 -12.45 -5.29 -16.04
CA SER A 65 -13.74 -4.91 -16.59
C SER A 65 -13.91 -3.40 -16.59
N TYR A 66 -14.47 -2.85 -17.67
CA TYR A 66 -14.69 -1.42 -17.82
C TYR A 66 -15.60 -0.85 -16.72
N ILE A 67 -16.68 -1.55 -16.36
CA ILE A 67 -17.68 -1.12 -15.33
C ILE A 67 -17.76 -2.11 -14.14
N GLY A 68 -17.09 -3.28 -14.22
CA GLY A 68 -17.10 -4.28 -13.16
C GLY A 68 -16.29 -3.91 -11.92
N ASN A 69 -16.14 -4.87 -11.01
CA ASN A 69 -15.39 -4.68 -9.77
C ASN A 69 -13.91 -4.34 -10.07
N ARG A 70 -13.50 -3.12 -9.70
CA ARG A 70 -12.13 -2.59 -9.89
C ARG A 70 -11.19 -2.91 -8.72
N LYS A 71 -11.47 -3.93 -7.92
CA LYS A 71 -10.60 -4.42 -6.83
C LYS A 71 -9.13 -4.56 -7.27
N HIS A 72 -8.89 -4.99 -8.51
CA HIS A 72 -7.52 -5.07 -9.03
C HIS A 72 -6.82 -3.71 -9.10
N GLU A 73 -7.51 -2.63 -9.48
CA GLU A 73 -6.88 -1.30 -9.55
C GLU A 73 -6.38 -0.86 -8.18
N ASP A 74 -7.18 -1.11 -7.13
CA ASP A 74 -6.84 -0.77 -5.75
C ASP A 74 -5.67 -1.62 -5.22
N GLU A 75 -5.63 -2.91 -5.56
CA GLU A 75 -4.64 -3.88 -5.07
C GLU A 75 -3.47 -4.13 -6.05
N CYS A 76 -3.36 -3.32 -7.10
CA CYS A 76 -2.40 -3.55 -8.17
C CYS A 76 -0.97 -3.41 -7.63
N ILE A 77 -0.20 -4.50 -7.64
CA ILE A 77 1.20 -4.49 -7.15
C ILE A 77 2.14 -3.60 -7.99
N TYR A 78 1.73 -3.22 -9.19
CA TYR A 78 2.48 -2.34 -10.10
C TYR A 78 2.14 -0.87 -9.91
N VAL A 79 1.25 -0.54 -8.95
CA VAL A 79 0.96 0.85 -8.62
C VAL A 79 2.21 1.55 -8.10
N LEU A 80 2.37 2.81 -8.49
CA LEU A 80 3.48 3.63 -8.04
C LEU A 80 3.30 4.03 -6.58
N CYS A 81 4.40 3.97 -5.83
CA CYS A 81 4.55 4.49 -4.49
C CYS A 81 5.53 5.66 -4.51
N TYR A 82 5.31 6.63 -3.66
CA TYR A 82 6.07 7.87 -3.60
C TYR A 82 7.08 7.84 -2.45
N CYS A 83 8.25 8.44 -2.67
CA CYS A 83 9.25 8.57 -1.62
C CYS A 83 8.69 9.38 -0.44
N PRO A 84 8.83 8.87 0.80
CA PRO A 84 8.30 9.56 1.98
C PRO A 84 9.15 10.76 2.43
N ILE A 85 10.31 11.00 1.81
CA ILE A 85 11.15 12.15 2.12
C ILE A 85 10.55 13.41 1.50
N LEU A 86 10.26 14.40 2.33
CA LEU A 86 9.79 15.72 1.88
C LEU A 86 10.76 16.33 0.85
N GLY A 87 10.22 16.79 -0.28
CA GLY A 87 11.00 17.34 -1.38
C GLY A 87 11.56 16.30 -2.36
N CYS A 88 11.48 15.00 -2.07
CA CYS A 88 11.87 13.95 -3.01
C CYS A 88 10.66 13.48 -3.83
N GLY A 89 10.53 13.97 -5.07
CA GLY A 89 9.45 13.59 -6.00
C GLY A 89 9.59 12.22 -6.66
N PHE A 90 10.48 11.34 -6.17
CA PHE A 90 10.69 10.02 -6.77
C PHE A 90 9.47 9.12 -6.55
N ALA A 91 9.01 8.48 -7.62
CA ALA A 91 7.91 7.52 -7.59
C ALA A 91 8.27 6.29 -8.43
N ALA A 92 8.03 5.10 -7.88
CA ALA A 92 8.29 3.83 -8.53
C ALA A 92 7.46 2.71 -7.87
N THR A 93 7.55 1.47 -8.37
CA THR A 93 7.04 0.31 -7.63
C THR A 93 7.73 0.22 -6.25
N SER A 94 7.07 -0.42 -5.28
CA SER A 94 7.56 -0.50 -3.89
C SER A 94 8.99 -1.05 -3.79
N GLU A 95 9.33 -2.09 -4.57
CA GLU A 95 10.67 -2.69 -4.61
C GLU A 95 11.74 -1.69 -5.12
N VAL A 96 11.45 -0.98 -6.19
CA VAL A 96 12.37 0.02 -6.76
C VAL A 96 12.52 1.21 -5.81
N LEU A 97 11.42 1.62 -5.18
CA LEU A 97 11.40 2.70 -4.19
C LEU A 97 12.26 2.37 -2.96
N SER A 98 12.17 1.14 -2.45
CA SER A 98 13.03 0.65 -1.35
C SER A 98 14.51 0.77 -1.70
N ASN A 99 14.91 0.40 -2.91
CA ASN A 99 16.29 0.54 -3.38
C ASN A 99 16.72 2.00 -3.55
N HIS A 100 15.84 2.86 -4.09
CA HIS A 100 16.07 4.30 -4.15
C HIS A 100 16.34 4.86 -2.75
N PHE A 101 15.49 4.53 -1.78
CA PHE A 101 15.60 5.03 -0.41
C PHE A 101 16.93 4.62 0.24
N SER A 102 17.31 3.35 0.14
CA SER A 102 18.59 2.82 0.65
C SER A 102 19.81 3.54 0.09
N ARG A 103 19.73 4.02 -1.17
CA ARG A 103 20.86 4.65 -1.88
C ARG A 103 20.90 6.16 -1.72
N LYS A 104 19.76 6.83 -1.77
CA LYS A 104 19.65 8.30 -1.78
C LYS A 104 19.33 8.90 -0.41
N HIS A 105 18.77 8.11 0.51
CA HIS A 105 18.30 8.56 1.82
C HIS A 105 18.84 7.70 2.97
N ARG A 106 20.02 7.08 2.79
CA ARG A 106 20.67 6.23 3.79
C ARG A 106 20.78 6.85 5.19
N ASN A 107 21.00 8.16 5.25
CA ASN A 107 21.18 8.89 6.51
C ASN A 107 19.85 9.21 7.22
N SER A 108 18.72 9.03 6.55
CA SER A 108 17.37 9.27 7.07
C SER A 108 16.64 7.98 7.46
N GLN A 109 17.35 6.84 7.39
CA GLN A 109 16.82 5.51 7.61
C GLN A 109 17.09 5.02 9.02
N ILE A 110 16.05 4.51 9.70
CA ILE A 110 16.24 3.62 10.85
C ILE A 110 16.06 2.19 10.38
N LYS A 111 17.08 1.36 10.56
CA LYS A 111 17.02 -0.07 10.23
C LYS A 111 16.39 -0.87 11.36
N PHE A 112 15.59 -1.87 11.00
CA PHE A 112 15.03 -2.81 11.95
C PHE A 112 14.90 -4.22 11.34
N ASN A 113 14.62 -5.19 12.19
CA ASN A 113 14.29 -6.57 11.80
C ASN A 113 12.90 -6.93 12.33
N TYR A 114 12.12 -7.66 11.54
CA TYR A 114 10.80 -8.11 11.98
C TYR A 114 10.88 -8.96 13.26
N GLY A 115 9.89 -8.82 14.15
CA GLY A 115 9.80 -9.56 15.40
C GLY A 115 10.76 -9.09 16.50
N HIS A 116 11.64 -8.12 16.22
CA HIS A 116 12.59 -7.58 17.18
C HIS A 116 12.21 -6.16 17.58
N SER A 117 12.16 -5.89 18.89
CA SER A 117 11.98 -4.54 19.42
C SER A 117 13.21 -3.67 19.16
N PHE A 118 12.98 -2.40 18.84
CA PHE A 118 14.00 -1.37 18.71
C PHE A 118 13.49 -0.03 19.26
N ILE A 119 14.41 0.87 19.62
CA ILE A 119 14.05 2.17 20.21
C ILE A 119 14.18 3.27 19.15
N VAL A 120 13.13 4.06 19.02
CA VAL A 120 13.10 5.29 18.21
C VAL A 120 12.96 6.49 19.13
N SER A 121 13.77 7.51 18.89
CA SER A 121 13.64 8.81 19.58
C SER A 121 12.85 9.76 18.68
N LEU A 122 11.66 10.14 19.13
CA LEU A 122 10.74 11.01 18.43
C LEU A 122 10.73 12.39 19.11
N LYS A 123 11.05 13.45 18.37
CA LYS A 123 10.90 14.83 18.85
C LYS A 123 9.51 15.33 18.53
N SER A 124 9.01 16.31 19.29
CA SER A 124 7.67 16.86 19.06
C SER A 124 7.48 17.49 17.68
N ASN A 125 8.55 17.99 17.05
CA ASN A 125 8.50 18.56 15.69
C ASN A 125 8.73 17.53 14.57
N ASP A 126 9.08 16.28 14.89
CA ASP A 126 9.26 15.25 13.87
C ASP A 126 7.88 14.83 13.37
N GLN A 127 7.56 15.05 12.09
CA GLN A 127 6.28 14.65 11.51
C GLN A 127 6.23 13.16 11.15
N ALA A 128 7.37 12.62 10.75
CA ALA A 128 7.49 11.23 10.36
C ALA A 128 8.93 10.74 10.48
N ILE A 129 9.08 9.47 10.83
CA ILE A 129 10.37 8.76 10.82
C ILE A 129 10.22 7.54 9.91
N VAL A 130 11.14 7.41 8.96
CA VAL A 130 11.13 6.28 8.02
C VAL A 130 11.96 5.13 8.59
N LEU A 131 11.32 3.97 8.67
CA LEU A 131 11.87 2.72 9.14
C LEU A 131 12.03 1.79 7.94
N GLN A 132 13.14 1.09 7.82
CA GLN A 132 13.36 0.15 6.71
C GLN A 132 13.85 -1.19 7.23
N GLU A 133 13.19 -2.26 6.80
CA GLU A 133 13.57 -3.61 7.20
C GLU A 133 14.85 -4.06 6.47
N GLU A 134 15.73 -4.76 7.19
CA GLU A 134 17.08 -5.06 6.68
C GLU A 134 17.15 -6.11 5.57
N ASN A 135 16.20 -7.05 5.52
CA ASN A 135 16.26 -8.22 4.64
C ASN A 135 15.50 -8.00 3.33
N ASP A 136 14.26 -7.52 3.39
CA ASP A 136 13.40 -7.29 2.24
C ASP A 136 13.33 -5.80 1.83
N GLY A 137 13.90 -4.90 2.63
CA GLY A 137 13.98 -3.49 2.31
C GLY A 137 12.64 -2.75 2.40
N LYS A 138 11.57 -3.36 2.91
CA LYS A 138 10.26 -2.73 3.06
C LYS A 138 10.36 -1.45 3.88
N LEU A 139 9.64 -0.42 3.45
CA LEU A 139 9.59 0.87 4.09
C LEU A 139 8.32 0.99 4.95
N PHE A 140 8.51 1.38 6.20
CA PHE A 140 7.47 1.71 7.15
C PHE A 140 7.66 3.16 7.61
N ILE A 141 6.57 3.80 8.03
CA ILE A 141 6.60 5.18 8.49
C ILE A 141 5.97 5.21 9.87
N LEU A 142 6.76 5.62 10.86
CA LEU A 142 6.24 6.08 12.14
C LEU A 142 5.75 7.51 11.94
N ASN A 143 4.44 7.69 11.91
CA ASN A 143 3.79 8.98 11.78
C ASN A 143 3.66 9.60 13.16
N ASN A 144 3.84 10.91 13.22
CA ASN A 144 3.59 11.70 14.42
C ASN A 144 2.80 12.95 14.04
N SER A 145 1.68 13.14 14.70
CA SER A 145 0.85 14.32 14.55
C SER A 145 0.59 14.92 15.92
N THR A 146 1.05 16.15 16.11
CA THR A 146 0.78 16.91 17.32
C THR A 146 -0.68 17.34 17.33
N ILE A 147 -1.44 16.84 18.30
CA ILE A 147 -2.83 17.20 18.57
C ILE A 147 -2.92 17.92 19.93
N LEU A 148 -4.07 18.51 20.23
CA LEU A 148 -4.28 19.26 21.48
C LEU A 148 -3.91 18.46 22.75
N LEU A 149 -4.17 17.15 22.74
CA LEU A 149 -3.96 16.27 23.89
C LEU A 149 -2.57 15.62 23.94
N GLY A 150 -1.71 15.84 22.94
CA GLY A 150 -0.38 15.24 22.89
C GLY A 150 0.06 14.83 21.48
N ASN A 151 0.88 13.80 21.40
CA ASN A 151 1.39 13.27 20.13
C ASN A 151 0.61 12.02 19.72
N ALA A 152 -0.10 12.09 18.60
CA ALA A 152 -0.78 10.95 18.00
C ALA A 152 0.18 10.21 17.06
N VAL A 153 0.52 8.97 17.43
CA VAL A 153 1.50 8.15 16.71
C VAL A 153 0.90 6.85 16.19
N TYR A 154 1.31 6.45 14.98
CA TYR A 154 0.90 5.21 14.33
C TYR A 154 1.92 4.80 13.26
N ILE A 155 1.86 3.54 12.82
CA ILE A 155 2.77 3.00 11.80
C ILE A 155 1.98 2.59 10.55
N CYS A 156 2.46 3.00 9.38
CA CYS A 156 1.98 2.51 8.09
C CYS A 156 3.13 1.93 7.26
N CYS A 157 2.82 1.12 6.24
CA CYS A 157 3.80 0.59 5.28
C CYS A 157 3.63 1.31 3.94
N ILE A 158 4.74 1.62 3.27
CA ILE A 158 4.68 2.07 1.88
C ILE A 158 4.50 0.86 0.97
N GLY A 159 3.43 0.86 0.17
CA GLY A 159 3.14 -0.24 -0.74
C GLY A 159 1.77 -0.17 -1.39
N PRO A 160 1.46 -1.14 -2.27
CA PRO A 160 0.12 -1.28 -2.84
C PRO A 160 -0.91 -1.54 -1.73
N ASN A 161 -2.15 -1.08 -1.92
CA ASN A 161 -3.20 -1.38 -0.97
C ASN A 161 -3.48 -2.89 -0.95
N SER A 162 -3.92 -3.40 0.19
CA SER A 162 -4.38 -4.78 0.34
C SER A 162 -5.60 -4.79 1.25
N SER A 163 -6.57 -5.65 0.94
CA SER A 163 -7.74 -5.85 1.80
C SER A 163 -7.36 -6.42 3.18
N GLU A 164 -6.24 -7.14 3.26
CA GLU A 164 -5.73 -7.75 4.48
C GLU A 164 -4.39 -7.12 4.86
N SER A 165 -4.21 -6.83 6.15
CA SER A 165 -2.91 -6.40 6.66
C SER A 165 -1.95 -7.59 6.67
N GLU A 166 -0.71 -7.39 6.22
CA GLU A 166 0.31 -8.46 6.26
C GLU A 166 1.13 -8.42 7.56
N TYR A 167 1.14 -7.26 8.22
CA TYR A 167 1.99 -6.97 9.37
C TYR A 167 1.18 -6.43 10.54
N SER A 168 1.65 -6.71 11.74
CA SER A 168 1.23 -6.07 12.98
C SER A 168 2.38 -5.25 13.55
N TYR A 169 2.05 -4.33 14.44
CA TYR A 169 3.04 -3.56 15.16
C TYR A 169 2.62 -3.28 16.59
N ASP A 170 3.63 -3.16 17.45
CA ASP A 170 3.53 -2.69 18.82
C ASP A 170 4.28 -1.35 18.93
N ILE A 171 3.65 -0.35 19.55
CA ILE A 171 4.31 0.89 20.00
C ILE A 171 4.17 0.97 21.51
N LEU A 172 5.29 1.05 22.20
CA LEU A 172 5.35 1.23 23.64
C LEU A 172 6.02 2.56 23.96
N ALA A 173 5.23 3.50 24.49
CA ALA A 173 5.71 4.74 25.06
C ALA A 173 5.88 4.58 26.57
N ARG A 174 7.05 5.01 27.09
CA ARG A 174 7.36 5.00 28.52
C ARG A 174 7.51 6.44 29.02
N SER A 175 6.75 6.78 30.06
CA SER A 175 7.01 7.96 30.88
C SER A 175 7.59 7.52 32.24
N GLN A 176 7.89 8.48 33.12
CA GLN A 176 8.34 8.18 34.48
C GLN A 176 7.25 7.47 35.31
N THR A 177 5.98 7.71 34.99
CA THR A 177 4.83 7.30 35.83
C THR A 177 3.93 6.27 35.16
N CYS A 178 3.99 6.12 33.84
CA CYS A 178 3.10 5.23 33.10
C CYS A 178 3.77 4.59 31.86
N LYS A 179 3.14 3.51 31.40
CA LYS A 179 3.48 2.82 30.15
C LYS A 179 2.24 2.78 29.28
N LEU A 180 2.33 3.28 28.06
CA LEU A 180 1.24 3.24 27.08
C LEU A 180 1.67 2.30 25.95
N LYS A 181 0.89 1.25 25.73
CA LYS A 181 1.13 0.29 24.65
C LYS A 181 -0.04 0.31 23.67
N LEU A 182 0.26 0.44 22.39
CA LEU A 182 -0.66 0.16 21.30
C LEU A 182 -0.19 -1.10 20.59
N GLN A 183 -1.13 -1.97 20.26
CA GLN A 183 -0.96 -3.08 19.33
C GLN A 183 -1.99 -2.92 18.23
N SER A 184 -1.56 -2.93 16.97
CA SER A 184 -2.44 -2.70 15.82
C SER A 184 -1.85 -3.35 14.56
N PHE A 185 -2.55 -3.21 13.45
CA PHE A 185 -2.21 -3.78 12.16
C PHE A 185 -1.75 -2.69 11.20
N VAL A 186 -0.73 -3.02 10.40
CA VAL A 186 -0.14 -2.06 9.47
C VAL A 186 -1.03 -1.93 8.24
N LYS A 187 -1.46 -0.71 7.96
CA LYS A 187 -2.13 -0.35 6.69
C LYS A 187 -1.10 0.10 5.66
N ASN A 188 -1.30 -0.32 4.41
CA ASN A 188 -0.46 0.12 3.30
C ASN A 188 -0.95 1.48 2.81
N VAL A 189 0.00 2.34 2.43
CA VAL A 189 -0.27 3.62 1.77
C VAL A 189 0.72 3.80 0.61
N GLN A 190 0.27 4.43 -0.48
CA GLN A 190 1.13 4.71 -1.64
C GLN A 190 1.97 5.97 -1.44
N GLN A 191 1.52 6.89 -0.59
CA GLN A 191 2.18 8.15 -0.32
C GLN A 191 1.95 8.58 1.14
N PHE A 192 2.97 9.15 1.73
CA PHE A 192 2.86 9.81 3.04
C PHE A 192 1.93 11.02 2.94
N THR A 193 0.83 11.01 3.71
CA THR A 193 -0.15 12.10 3.74
C THR A 193 -0.49 12.44 5.19
N LEU A 194 -0.32 13.71 5.57
CA LEU A 194 -0.58 14.22 6.93
C LEU A 194 -2.05 14.56 7.20
N ALA A 195 -2.89 14.60 6.16
CA ALA A 195 -4.22 15.20 6.25
C ALA A 195 -5.28 14.34 6.96
N THR A 196 -5.04 13.04 7.12
CA THR A 196 -6.04 12.12 7.68
C THR A 196 -5.44 11.24 8.76
N LEU A 197 -5.85 11.45 10.01
CA LEU A 197 -5.49 10.56 11.11
C LEU A 197 -6.29 9.25 11.01
N PRO A 198 -5.62 8.08 11.15
CA PRO A 198 -6.33 6.81 11.19
C PRO A 198 -7.11 6.66 12.50
N SER A 199 -8.13 5.81 12.51
CA SER A 199 -8.88 5.47 13.73
C SER A 199 -8.06 4.70 14.76
N GLU A 200 -6.96 4.06 14.35
CA GLU A 200 -6.08 3.25 15.19
C GLU A 200 -4.75 3.98 15.38
N LEU A 201 -4.62 4.69 16.51
CA LEU A 201 -3.43 5.46 16.87
C LEU A 201 -3.21 5.47 18.38
N LEU A 202 -1.98 5.75 18.80
CA LEU A 202 -1.62 5.93 20.20
C LEU A 202 -1.48 7.42 20.47
N VAL A 203 -2.24 7.97 21.42
CA VAL A 203 -2.04 9.33 21.89
C VAL A 203 -1.14 9.31 23.11
N ILE A 204 0.03 9.93 22.99
CA ILE A 204 0.99 10.11 24.08
C ILE A 204 0.74 11.50 24.69
N PRO A 205 0.30 11.61 25.95
CA PRO A 205 -0.05 12.89 26.56
C PRO A 205 1.09 13.92 26.60
N VAL A 206 0.71 15.19 26.54
CA VAL A 206 1.61 16.35 26.75
C VAL A 206 2.27 16.27 28.13
N GLY A 207 3.56 16.62 28.23
CA GLY A 207 4.32 16.63 29.50
C GLY A 207 5.22 15.41 29.71
N SER A 208 5.34 14.54 28.71
CA SER A 208 6.34 13.48 28.65
C SER A 208 7.73 14.09 28.32
N SER A 209 8.80 13.60 28.96
CA SER A 209 10.15 14.14 28.76
C SER A 209 10.60 13.96 27.31
N GLU A 210 10.95 15.05 26.62
CA GLU A 210 11.49 14.98 25.26
C GLU A 210 12.99 14.61 25.26
N PRO A 211 13.48 13.90 24.22
CA PRO A 211 12.71 13.26 23.15
C PRO A 211 11.95 12.02 23.64
N LEU A 212 10.78 11.78 23.05
CA LEU A 212 9.96 10.60 23.33
C LEU A 212 10.68 9.33 22.85
N LYS A 213 11.05 8.47 23.80
CA LYS A 213 11.62 7.15 23.46
C LYS A 213 10.50 6.14 23.31
N LEU A 214 10.29 5.69 22.08
CA LEU A 214 9.31 4.67 21.72
C LEU A 214 10.03 3.35 21.47
N GLU A 215 9.59 2.29 22.15
CA GLU A 215 9.97 0.94 21.79
C GLU A 215 8.96 0.41 20.76
N ILE A 216 9.45 0.01 19.60
CA ILE A 216 8.65 -0.40 18.45
C ILE A 216 9.03 -1.83 18.08
N CYS A 217 8.02 -2.66 17.80
CA CYS A 217 8.22 -3.98 17.20
C CYS A 217 7.25 -4.14 16.04
N ILE A 218 7.74 -4.51 14.86
CA ILE A 218 6.92 -4.78 13.67
C ILE A 218 7.08 -6.25 13.33
N SER A 219 5.99 -6.97 13.12
CA SER A 219 5.98 -8.42 12.90
C SER A 219 5.06 -8.79 11.75
N TYR A 220 5.26 -9.97 11.16
CA TYR A 220 4.24 -10.56 10.30
C TYR A 220 3.05 -11.06 11.13
N ILE A 221 1.84 -10.91 10.61
CA ILE A 221 0.64 -11.49 11.25
C ILE A 221 0.66 -13.01 11.14
N THR A 222 1.05 -13.52 9.96
CA THR A 222 1.23 -14.96 9.75
C THR A 222 2.67 -15.35 10.03
N PRO A 223 2.91 -16.46 10.74
CA PRO A 223 4.27 -16.93 10.97
C PRO A 223 4.94 -17.23 9.63
N MET A 224 6.06 -16.57 9.38
CA MET A 224 6.93 -16.90 8.26
C MET A 224 7.79 -18.10 8.62
N MET A 225 7.88 -19.07 7.70
CA MET A 225 8.85 -20.15 7.82
C MET A 225 10.15 -19.73 7.13
N GLU A 226 11.28 -19.92 7.79
CA GLU A 226 12.58 -19.80 7.15
C GLU A 226 13.02 -21.17 6.65
N ILE A 227 13.15 -21.31 5.33
CA ILE A 227 13.70 -22.51 4.71
C ILE A 227 15.13 -22.21 4.25
N SER A 228 16.03 -23.16 4.51
CA SER A 228 17.41 -23.07 4.04
C SER A 228 17.58 -23.94 2.80
N ILE A 229 17.91 -23.32 1.66
CA ILE A 229 18.21 -24.07 0.43
C ILE A 229 19.70 -24.39 0.39
N ASN A 230 20.02 -25.68 0.41
CA ASN A 230 21.35 -26.19 0.11
C ASN A 230 21.48 -26.48 -1.39
N MET A 231 22.51 -25.97 -2.04
CA MET A 231 22.78 -26.28 -3.45
C MET A 231 23.85 -27.38 -3.55
N PRO A 232 23.57 -28.48 -4.27
CA PRO A 232 24.59 -29.50 -4.49
C PRO A 232 25.81 -28.88 -5.20
N GLY A 233 26.99 -29.04 -4.60
CA GLY A 233 28.26 -28.51 -5.10
C GLY A 233 28.66 -27.10 -4.66
N LYS A 234 27.88 -26.41 -3.82
CA LYS A 234 28.28 -25.12 -3.21
C LYS A 234 28.01 -25.11 -1.70
N ILE A 235 29.00 -24.73 -0.89
CA ILE A 235 28.86 -24.53 0.58
C ILE A 235 28.14 -23.20 0.87
N LYS A 236 27.05 -22.92 0.16
CA LYS A 236 26.29 -21.67 0.33
C LYS A 236 24.84 -22.01 0.65
N ILE A 237 24.52 -21.92 1.93
CA ILE A 237 23.15 -22.01 2.42
C ILE A 237 22.49 -20.65 2.16
N ILE A 238 21.37 -20.66 1.44
CA ILE A 238 20.59 -19.46 1.19
C ILE A 238 19.33 -19.57 2.06
N PRO A 239 19.20 -18.79 3.15
CA PRO A 239 17.94 -18.71 3.87
C PRO A 239 16.89 -18.06 2.97
N LEU A 240 15.65 -18.51 3.04
CA LEU A 240 14.51 -17.93 2.34
C LEU A 240 13.33 -17.88 3.30
N ARG A 241 12.71 -16.71 3.41
CA ARG A 241 11.48 -16.55 4.18
C ARG A 241 10.27 -16.81 3.29
N VAL A 242 9.44 -17.76 3.72
CA VAL A 242 8.30 -18.29 2.98
C VAL A 242 7.04 -18.09 3.81
N LYS A 243 6.00 -17.54 3.19
CA LYS A 243 4.65 -17.46 3.78
C LYS A 243 3.99 -18.84 3.61
N ILE A 244 3.10 -19.23 4.53
CA ILE A 244 2.31 -20.46 4.36
C ILE A 244 1.52 -20.45 3.04
N SER A 245 1.12 -19.28 2.55
CA SER A 245 0.43 -19.09 1.27
C SER A 245 1.33 -19.09 0.03
N ASP A 246 2.66 -19.17 0.18
CA ASP A 246 3.55 -19.17 -0.97
C ASP A 246 3.47 -20.48 -1.76
N THR A 247 3.20 -20.35 -3.06
CA THR A 247 3.32 -21.48 -3.98
C THR A 247 4.81 -21.79 -4.27
N ILE A 248 5.09 -22.99 -4.79
CA ILE A 248 6.44 -23.37 -5.25
C ILE A 248 7.00 -22.33 -6.24
N VAL A 249 6.14 -21.73 -7.07
CA VAL A 249 6.53 -20.68 -8.03
C VAL A 249 7.00 -19.42 -7.30
N ASN A 250 6.27 -18.99 -6.25
CA ASN A 250 6.64 -17.83 -5.43
C ASN A 250 7.99 -18.05 -4.73
N VAL A 251 8.21 -19.23 -4.17
CA VAL A 251 9.48 -19.59 -3.50
C VAL A 251 10.64 -19.61 -4.51
N LYS A 252 10.45 -20.19 -5.70
CA LYS A 252 11.45 -20.17 -6.78
C LYS A 252 11.80 -18.73 -7.17
N LYS A 253 10.81 -17.85 -7.34
CA LYS A 253 11.05 -16.44 -7.69
C LYS A 253 11.89 -15.74 -6.61
N LYS A 254 11.54 -15.91 -5.32
CA LYS A 254 12.31 -15.37 -4.19
C LYS A 254 13.77 -15.82 -4.19
N PHE A 255 14.03 -17.09 -4.52
CA PHE A 255 15.38 -17.62 -4.66
C PHE A 255 16.18 -16.96 -5.79
N PHE A 256 15.57 -16.83 -6.98
CA PHE A 256 16.25 -16.23 -8.13
C PHE A 256 16.48 -14.72 -7.97
N THR A 257 15.55 -13.98 -7.37
CA THR A 257 15.73 -12.55 -7.06
C THR A 257 16.93 -12.33 -6.12
N ARG A 258 17.08 -13.17 -5.08
CA ARG A 258 18.19 -13.07 -4.11
C ARG A 258 19.55 -13.43 -4.70
N LYS A 259 19.58 -14.26 -5.76
CA LYS A 259 20.80 -14.46 -6.57
C LYS A 259 21.10 -13.25 -7.46
N GLY A 260 20.08 -12.64 -8.08
CA GLY A 260 20.26 -11.47 -8.94
C GLY A 260 20.92 -10.27 -8.23
N SER A 261 20.56 -10.02 -6.97
CA SER A 261 21.17 -8.95 -6.16
C SER A 261 22.62 -9.21 -5.72
N GLN A 262 23.11 -10.46 -5.81
CA GLN A 262 24.52 -10.78 -5.55
C GLN A 262 25.43 -10.56 -6.77
N TYR A 263 24.87 -10.34 -7.96
CA TYR A 263 25.64 -10.13 -9.20
C TYR A 263 25.71 -8.66 -9.66
N THR A 264 25.12 -7.71 -8.92
CA THR A 264 25.20 -6.27 -9.25
C THR A 264 26.20 -5.47 -8.41
N ASN A 265 27.07 -6.13 -7.63
CA ASN A 265 28.10 -5.48 -6.82
C ASN A 265 29.53 -5.63 -7.38
N ASN A 266 29.68 -5.78 -8.70
CA ASN A 266 30.99 -5.76 -9.37
C ASN A 266 30.86 -5.13 -10.78
N VAL A 267 30.64 -3.82 -10.83
CA VAL A 267 31.12 -2.91 -11.91
C VAL A 267 31.34 -1.54 -11.30
#